data_AF-A0A2V2U6Z4-F1
#
_entry.id   AF-A0A2V2U6Z4-F1
#
_cell.length_a   1.000
_cell.length_b   1.000
_cell.length_c   1.000
_cell.angle_alpha   90.00
_cell.angle_beta   90.00
_cell.angle_gamma   90.00
#
_symmetry.space_group_name_H-M   'P 1'
#
loop_
_entity.id
_entity.type
_entity.pdbx_description
1 polymer ?
#
loop_
_entity_poly.entity_id
_entity_poly.type
_entity_poly.pdbx_seq_one_letter_code
_entity_poly.pdbx_strand_id
1 'polypeptide(L)'
;MACCLLSKVIDFNFPTIDELERIGSKERLNLFRRYFSASRYDRLIIQQYLIRSAYDESFISKVKEMERLHDQDYLDKIKILKEYGFFNEFLDALKEEEHGLQKIIEAYDKRMNQST
;
A
#
# COMPACT_ATOMS: atom_id res chain seq x y z
N MET A 1 -23.63 8.27 -11.98
CA MET A 1 -22.96 9.11 -10.96
C MET A 1 -21.89 8.27 -10.27
N ALA A 2 -20.80 7.90 -10.97
CA ALA A 2 -19.82 6.90 -10.52
C ALA A 2 -18.38 7.44 -10.41
N CYS A 3 -18.21 8.77 -10.37
CA CYS A 3 -16.91 9.43 -10.49
C CYS A 3 -16.18 9.63 -9.14
N CYS A 4 -16.84 9.47 -7.99
CA CYS A 4 -16.26 9.90 -6.70
C CYS A 4 -15.37 8.87 -5.98
N LEU A 5 -15.31 7.61 -6.42
CA LEU A 5 -14.60 6.54 -5.69
C LEU A 5 -13.15 6.31 -6.12
N LEU A 6 -12.67 6.95 -7.20
CA LEU A 6 -11.24 6.93 -7.56
C LEU A 6 -10.38 7.72 -6.54
N SER A 7 -10.98 8.65 -5.81
CA SER A 7 -10.29 9.49 -4.81
C SER A 7 -9.76 8.75 -3.57
N LYS A 8 -10.09 7.46 -3.40
CA LYS A 8 -9.83 6.73 -2.14
C LYS A 8 -8.69 5.72 -2.18
N VAL A 9 -8.09 5.48 -3.35
CA VAL A 9 -7.08 4.41 -3.52
C VAL A 9 -5.68 4.90 -3.13
N ILE A 10 -5.51 6.19 -2.85
CA ILE A 10 -4.27 6.76 -2.33
C ILE A 10 -4.67 7.97 -1.46
N ASP A 11 -5.23 7.72 -0.27
CA ASP A 11 -5.48 8.78 0.72
C ASP A 11 -4.33 8.83 1.76
N PHE A 12 -3.10 8.60 1.30
CA PHE A 12 -1.90 8.78 2.09
C PHE A 12 -1.14 9.99 1.57
N ASN A 13 -1.20 11.09 2.33
CA ASN A 13 -0.40 12.27 2.04
C ASN A 13 1.07 11.99 2.38
N PHE A 14 1.84 11.66 1.35
CA PHE A 14 3.27 11.48 1.48
C PHE A 14 3.94 12.84 1.73
N PRO A 15 4.79 12.98 2.76
CA PRO A 15 5.42 14.26 3.08
C PRO A 15 6.33 14.75 1.95
N THR A 16 6.48 16.06 1.91
CA THR A 16 7.51 16.73 1.09
C THR A 16 8.91 16.38 1.57
N ILE A 17 9.92 16.63 0.73
CA ILE A 17 11.32 16.40 1.08
C ILE A 17 11.74 17.19 2.30
N ASP A 18 11.39 18.47 2.35
CA ASP A 18 11.67 19.36 3.47
C ASP A 18 11.11 18.81 4.79
N GLU A 19 9.94 18.15 4.74
CA GLU A 19 9.35 17.50 5.90
C GLU A 19 10.10 16.22 6.29
N LEU A 20 10.52 15.40 5.32
CA LEU A 20 11.32 14.19 5.59
C LEU A 20 12.68 14.50 6.23
N GLU A 21 13.31 15.59 5.81
CA GLU A 21 14.57 16.06 6.40
C GLU A 21 14.39 16.48 7.87
N ARG A 22 13.25 17.10 8.20
CA ARG A 22 12.97 17.64 9.54
C ARG A 22 12.58 16.60 10.58
N ILE A 23 11.85 15.54 10.19
CA ILE A 23 11.20 14.65 11.17
C ILE A 23 12.14 13.63 11.82
N GLY A 24 13.36 13.43 11.31
CA GLY A 24 14.32 12.48 11.90
C GLY A 24 14.04 11.02 11.51
N SER A 25 15.03 10.15 11.75
CA SER A 25 15.04 8.79 11.19
C SER A 25 13.95 7.87 11.76
N LYS A 26 13.66 7.94 13.06
CA LYS A 26 12.65 7.10 13.71
C LYS A 26 11.23 7.45 13.26
N GLU A 27 10.97 8.73 13.10
CA GLU A 27 9.70 9.27 12.64
C GLU A 27 9.50 8.99 11.15
N ARG A 28 10.56 9.10 10.33
CA ARG A 28 10.54 8.62 8.94
C ARG A 28 10.20 7.13 8.84
N LEU A 29 10.81 6.28 9.67
CA LEU A 29 10.49 4.85 9.71
C LEU A 29 9.00 4.63 10.05
N ASN A 30 8.47 5.33 11.06
CA ASN A 30 7.04 5.26 11.41
C ASN A 30 6.12 5.78 10.29
N LEU A 31 6.53 6.83 9.59
CA LEU A 31 5.83 7.32 8.41
C LEU A 31 5.78 6.22 7.32
N PHE A 32 6.89 5.56 7.03
CA PHE A 32 6.94 4.50 6.02
C PHE A 32 6.09 3.29 6.41
N ARG A 33 6.05 2.90 7.70
CA ARG A 33 5.10 1.88 8.20
C ARG A 33 3.65 2.24 7.90
N ARG A 34 3.27 3.51 8.11
CA ARG A 34 1.92 4.00 7.82
C ARG A 34 1.63 4.00 6.32
N TYR A 35 2.61 4.38 5.51
CA TYR A 35 2.52 4.30 4.05
C TYR A 35 2.24 2.85 3.59
N PHE A 36 3.00 1.86 4.09
CA PHE A 36 2.75 0.45 3.75
C PHE A 36 1.40 -0.06 4.22
N SER A 37 0.95 0.38 5.41
CA SER A 37 -0.39 0.05 5.91
C SER A 37 -1.50 0.59 5.00
N ALA A 38 -1.36 1.82 4.49
CA ALA A 38 -2.29 2.41 3.53
C ALA A 38 -2.23 1.67 2.20
N SER A 39 -1.04 1.45 1.66
CA SER A 39 -0.80 0.71 0.41
C SER A 39 -1.42 -0.70 0.42
N ARG A 40 -1.35 -1.41 1.56
CA ARG A 40 -2.02 -2.70 1.75
C ARG A 40 -3.54 -2.58 1.74
N TYR A 41 -4.10 -1.54 2.37
CA TYR A 41 -5.54 -1.29 2.33
C TYR A 41 -6.03 -0.99 0.92
N ASP A 42 -5.26 -0.23 0.14
CA ASP A 42 -5.55 0.06 -1.26
C ASP A 42 -5.58 -1.22 -2.10
N ARG A 43 -4.62 -2.12 -1.87
CA ARG A 43 -4.61 -3.44 -2.52
C ARG A 43 -5.85 -4.27 -2.18
N LEU A 44 -6.34 -4.22 -0.94
CA LEU A 44 -7.59 -4.89 -0.54
C LEU A 44 -8.80 -4.30 -1.28
N ILE A 45 -8.86 -2.97 -1.44
CA ILE A 45 -9.93 -2.34 -2.22
C ILE A 45 -9.88 -2.80 -3.67
N ILE A 46 -8.70 -2.79 -4.29
CA ILE A 46 -8.49 -3.28 -5.67
C ILE A 46 -9.00 -4.71 -5.82
N GLN A 47 -8.62 -5.61 -4.91
CA GLN A 47 -9.08 -7.00 -4.90
C GLN A 47 -10.61 -7.10 -4.76
N GLN A 48 -11.25 -6.27 -3.94
CA GLN A 48 -12.71 -6.23 -3.85
C GLN A 48 -13.36 -5.82 -5.18
N TYR A 49 -12.81 -4.84 -5.89
CA TYR A 49 -13.30 -4.45 -7.21
C TYR A 49 -13.05 -5.53 -8.26
N LEU A 50 -11.92 -6.24 -8.19
CA LEU A 50 -11.64 -7.38 -9.05
C LEU A 50 -12.68 -8.49 -8.85
N ILE A 51 -13.01 -8.84 -7.60
CA ILE A 51 -14.07 -9.81 -7.31
C ILE A 51 -15.42 -9.33 -7.87
N ARG A 52 -15.75 -8.04 -7.70
CA ARG A 52 -16.98 -7.47 -8.28
C ARG A 52 -17.00 -7.53 -9.79
N SER A 53 -15.85 -7.42 -10.45
CA SER A 53 -15.76 -7.52 -11.91
C SER A 53 -16.14 -8.89 -12.45
N ALA A 54 -16.08 -9.95 -11.63
CA ALA A 54 -16.59 -11.26 -12.01
C ALA A 54 -18.13 -11.29 -12.15
N TYR A 55 -18.84 -10.35 -11.52
CA TYR A 55 -20.28 -10.20 -11.60
C TYR A 55 -20.72 -9.04 -12.51
N ASP A 56 -19.87 -8.03 -12.67
CA ASP A 56 -20.11 -6.84 -13.51
C ASP A 56 -18.81 -6.41 -14.20
N GLU A 57 -18.66 -6.81 -15.46
CA GLU A 57 -17.46 -6.56 -16.25
C GLU A 57 -17.12 -5.07 -16.42
N SER A 58 -18.07 -4.14 -16.18
CA SER A 58 -17.80 -2.70 -16.27
C SER A 58 -16.71 -2.24 -15.29
N PHE A 59 -16.47 -2.98 -14.20
CA PHE A 59 -15.42 -2.69 -13.23
C PHE A 59 -13.99 -3.04 -13.70
N ILE A 60 -13.81 -3.83 -14.77
CA ILE A 60 -12.48 -4.31 -15.17
C ILE A 60 -11.53 -3.17 -15.55
N SER A 61 -12.04 -2.16 -16.24
CA SER A 61 -11.28 -0.97 -16.64
C SER A 61 -10.79 -0.19 -15.42
N LYS A 62 -11.67 -0.05 -14.42
CA LYS A 62 -11.39 0.60 -13.15
C LYS A 62 -10.34 -0.16 -12.33
N VAL A 63 -10.42 -1.50 -12.27
CA VAL A 63 -9.42 -2.32 -11.58
C VAL A 63 -8.03 -2.07 -12.17
N LYS A 64 -7.91 -2.16 -13.50
CA LYS A 64 -6.63 -1.91 -14.21
C LYS A 64 -6.08 -0.52 -13.93
N GLU A 65 -6.94 0.50 -13.90
CA GLU A 65 -6.54 1.86 -13.58
C GLU A 65 -6.02 1.97 -12.14
N MET A 66 -6.74 1.38 -11.18
CA MET A 66 -6.35 1.40 -9.78
C MET A 66 -5.03 0.65 -9.53
N GLU A 67 -4.83 -0.50 -10.15
CA GLU A 67 -3.56 -1.25 -10.11
C GLU A 67 -2.42 -0.40 -10.66
N ARG A 68 -2.61 0.20 -11.83
CA ARG A 68 -1.60 1.07 -12.45
C ARG A 68 -1.23 2.25 -11.55
N LEU A 69 -2.21 2.89 -10.91
CA LEU A 69 -1.98 4.03 -10.01
C LEU A 69 -1.25 3.60 -8.74
N HIS A 70 -1.63 2.46 -8.15
CA HIS A 70 -0.97 1.90 -6.97
C HIS A 70 0.49 1.54 -7.25
N ASP A 71 0.76 0.86 -8.36
CA ASP A 71 2.13 0.49 -8.77
C ASP A 71 2.97 1.74 -9.08
N GLN A 72 2.40 2.71 -9.79
CA GLN A 72 3.08 3.96 -10.11
C GLN A 72 3.45 4.75 -8.85
N ASP A 73 2.54 4.85 -7.88
CA ASP A 73 2.80 5.55 -6.62
C ASP A 73 4.02 4.97 -5.90
N TYR A 74 4.09 3.63 -5.80
CA TYR A 74 5.22 2.94 -5.21
C TYR A 74 6.54 3.21 -5.94
N LEU A 75 6.53 3.17 -7.28
CA LEU A 75 7.72 3.45 -8.08
C LEU A 75 8.19 4.90 -7.92
N ASP A 76 7.26 5.85 -7.89
CA ASP A 76 7.56 7.27 -7.69
C ASP A 76 8.17 7.51 -6.30
N LYS A 77 7.62 6.88 -5.25
CA LYS A 77 8.20 7.00 -3.89
C LYS A 77 9.58 6.38 -3.81
N ILE A 78 9.83 5.21 -4.41
CA ILE A 78 11.17 4.62 -4.44
C ILE A 78 12.17 5.56 -5.11
N LYS A 79 11.80 6.14 -6.26
CA LYS A 79 12.68 7.03 -7.01
C LYS A 79 13.09 8.22 -6.14
N ILE A 80 12.11 8.88 -5.53
CA ILE A 80 12.33 10.02 -4.63
C ILE A 80 13.22 9.61 -3.46
N LEU A 81 12.88 8.54 -2.73
CA LEU A 81 13.61 8.15 -1.52
C LEU A 81 15.06 7.73 -1.79
N LYS A 82 15.35 7.19 -2.98
CA LYS A 82 16.73 6.91 -3.42
C LYS A 82 17.51 8.19 -3.70
N GLU A 83 16.88 9.17 -4.35
CA GLU A 83 17.50 10.45 -4.69
C GLU A 83 17.90 11.24 -3.43
N TYR A 84 17.05 11.23 -2.39
CA TYR A 84 17.25 12.00 -1.15
C TYR A 84 17.89 11.21 0.00
N GLY A 85 18.29 9.95 -0.22
CA GLY A 85 19.05 9.16 0.77
C GLY A 85 18.24 8.58 1.93
N PHE A 86 16.91 8.52 1.83
CA PHE A 86 16.01 7.94 2.85
C PHE A 86 15.59 6.49 2.55
N PHE A 87 16.20 5.87 1.53
CA PHE A 87 15.82 4.55 1.04
C PHE A 87 16.04 3.43 2.06
N ASN A 88 17.02 3.55 2.95
CA ASN A 88 17.32 2.51 3.93
C ASN A 88 16.19 2.37 4.98
N GLU A 89 15.73 3.48 5.56
CA GLU A 89 14.60 3.42 6.49
C GLU A 89 13.31 2.94 5.81
N PHE A 90 13.14 3.25 4.51
CA PHE A 90 12.03 2.73 3.73
C PHE A 90 12.13 1.20 3.51
N LEU A 91 13.33 0.71 3.22
CA LEU A 91 13.61 -0.71 3.06
C LEU A 91 13.39 -1.48 4.37
N ASP A 92 13.73 -0.88 5.51
CA ASP A 92 13.48 -1.48 6.82
C ASP A 92 11.97 -1.58 7.09
N ALA A 93 11.20 -0.52 6.82
CA ALA A 93 9.74 -0.59 6.90
C ALA A 93 9.13 -1.62 5.94
N LEU A 94 9.70 -1.80 4.74
CA LEU A 94 9.24 -2.81 3.78
C LEU A 94 9.43 -4.23 4.30
N LYS A 95 10.60 -4.52 4.88
CA LYS A 95 10.89 -5.84 5.49
C LYS A 95 9.94 -6.13 6.65
N GLU A 96 9.63 -5.12 7.47
CA GLU A 96 8.66 -5.26 8.55
C GLU A 96 7.25 -5.55 8.03
N GLU A 97 6.81 -4.88 6.95
CA GLU A 97 5.52 -5.17 6.32
C GLU A 97 5.49 -6.59 5.73
N GLU A 98 6.54 -7.01 5.03
CA GLU A 98 6.65 -8.38 4.50
C GLU A 98 6.53 -9.43 5.62
N HIS A 99 7.26 -9.22 6.72
CA HIS A 99 7.17 -10.09 7.90
C HIS A 99 5.76 -10.07 8.52
N GLY A 100 5.14 -8.88 8.62
CA GLY A 100 3.78 -8.71 9.12
C GLY A 100 2.76 -9.48 8.28
N LEU A 101 2.87 -9.40 6.95
CA LEU A 101 2.04 -10.14 6.00
C LEU A 101 2.19 -11.66 6.16
N GLN A 102 3.43 -12.14 6.29
CA GLN A 102 3.70 -13.55 6.55
C GLN A 102 2.99 -14.02 7.84
N LYS A 103 3.09 -13.25 8.93
CA LYS A 103 2.43 -13.57 10.20
C LYS A 103 0.90 -13.58 10.11
N ILE A 104 0.33 -12.68 9.30
CA ILE A 104 -1.11 -12.68 9.03
C ILE A 104 -1.50 -13.99 8.34
N ILE A 105 -0.79 -14.39 7.27
CA ILE A 105 -1.07 -15.63 6.54
C ILE A 105 -0.97 -16.84 7.48
N GLU A 106 0.11 -16.95 8.26
CA GLU A 106 0.31 -18.02 9.25
C GLU A 106 -0.87 -18.10 10.26
N ALA A 107 -1.36 -16.95 10.73
CA ALA A 107 -2.49 -16.89 11.65
C ALA A 107 -3.81 -17.35 11.00
N TYR A 108 -4.05 -16.97 9.74
CA TYR A 108 -5.22 -17.43 8.98
C TYR A 108 -5.18 -18.93 8.74
N ASP A 109 -4.05 -19.47 8.29
CA ASP A 109 -3.88 -20.90 8.04
C ASP A 109 -4.11 -21.71 9.31
N LYS A 110 -3.54 -21.27 10.43
CA LYS A 110 -3.77 -21.89 11.74
C LYS A 110 -5.26 -21.90 12.11
N ARG A 111 -5.97 -20.77 11.95
CA ARG A 111 -7.40 -20.68 12.25
C ARG A 111 -8.22 -21.64 11.38
N MET A 112 -7.93 -21.71 10.09
CA MET A 112 -8.64 -22.58 9.15
C MET A 112 -8.42 -24.07 9.48
N ASN A 113 -7.17 -24.45 9.78
CA ASN A 113 -6.81 -25.83 10.12
C ASN A 113 -7.28 -26.28 11.52
N GLN A 114 -7.54 -25.34 12.44
CA GLN A 114 -8.13 -25.63 13.75
C GLN A 114 -9.66 -25.71 13.73
N SER A 115 -10.29 -25.27 12.64
CA SER A 115 -11.75 -25.31 12.46
C SER A 115 -12.22 -26.56 11.70
N THR A 116 -11.31 -27.52 11.48
CA THR A 116 -11.56 -28.84 10.86
C THR A 116 -11.30 -29.92 11.90
#